data_AF-A0A9P0MA53-F1
#
_entry.id   AF-A0A9P0MA53-F1
#
_cell.length_a   1.000
_cell.length_b   1.000
_cell.length_c   1.000
_cell.angle_alpha   90.00
_cell.angle_beta   90.00
_cell.angle_gamma   90.00
#
_symmetry.space_group_name_H-M   'P 1'
#
loop_
_entity.id
_entity.type
_entity.pdbx_description
1 polymer ?
#
loop_
_entity_poly.entity_id
_entity_poly.type
_entity_poly.pdbx_seq_one_letter_code
_entity_poly.pdbx_strand_id
1 'polypeptide(L)'
;MYIPDQRLKDAWVLGKPIQLLALTAIYLYFVKKLGPQLMEKRKPLEIKKIMMAYDILQVVLNAYVSWEALLSLLKGNWRCNAIDYSDDPFALRQLWIGKCYFWLKILDLLDTVFFVLRKSYRQISFLHLYHHSVMLLGMWYGVTYFCGGDSLWVACVNGFVHTIMFLYYFLAAYDASWKNNLTVKKTLTQIQLVQFLFFTLKFSQLFIQKDCMYPKIASILFVPQNLFMSALFMDFYLKSYVYKVKKS
;
A
#
# COMPACT_ATOMS: atom_id res chain seq x y z
N MET A 1 25.29 -8.73 -4.91
CA MET A 1 24.81 -7.53 -4.20
C MET A 1 24.12 -6.67 -5.23
N TYR A 2 22.83 -6.35 -5.07
CA TYR A 2 22.12 -5.49 -6.03
C TYR A 2 22.53 -4.04 -5.79
N ILE A 3 22.79 -3.31 -6.87
CA ILE A 3 23.22 -1.91 -6.81
C ILE A 3 21.96 -1.04 -6.74
N PRO A 4 21.86 -0.07 -5.81
CA PRO A 4 20.77 0.89 -5.80
C PRO A 4 20.69 1.65 -7.12
N ASP A 5 19.48 1.92 -7.60
CA ASP A 5 19.26 2.70 -8.80
C ASP A 5 19.84 4.11 -8.64
N GLN A 6 20.86 4.43 -9.45
CA GLN A 6 21.58 5.70 -9.36
C GLN A 6 20.70 6.90 -9.71
N ARG A 7 19.61 6.68 -10.45
CA ARG A 7 18.61 7.71 -10.78
C ARG A 7 17.85 8.21 -9.55
N LEU A 8 17.94 7.50 -8.41
CA LEU A 8 17.30 7.84 -7.14
C LEU A 8 18.24 8.46 -6.09
N LYS A 9 19.54 8.61 -6.38
CA LYS A 9 20.53 9.04 -5.38
C LYS A 9 20.19 10.36 -4.67
N ASP A 10 19.62 11.30 -5.41
CA ASP A 10 19.26 12.64 -4.91
C ASP A 10 17.80 12.73 -4.44
N ALA A 11 17.02 11.66 -4.58
CA ALA A 11 15.62 11.63 -4.19
C ALA A 11 15.48 11.63 -2.65
N TRP A 12 14.63 12.52 -2.13
CA TRP A 12 14.30 12.56 -0.71
C TRP A 12 13.70 11.23 -0.25
N VAL A 13 14.19 10.71 0.88
CA VAL A 13 13.90 9.39 1.45
C VAL A 13 14.38 8.20 0.59
N LEU A 14 14.06 8.15 -0.71
CA LEU A 14 14.44 7.04 -1.60
C LEU A 14 15.96 6.86 -1.75
N GLY A 15 16.71 7.96 -1.85
CA GLY A 15 18.18 7.92 -1.93
C GLY A 15 18.88 7.75 -0.58
N LYS A 16 18.15 7.86 0.55
CA LYS A 16 18.73 7.98 1.90
C LYS A 16 18.01 7.05 2.89
N PRO A 17 18.47 5.79 3.09
CA PRO A 17 17.80 4.82 3.96
C PRO A 17 17.62 5.30 5.39
N ILE A 18 18.53 6.15 5.89
CA ILE A 18 18.43 6.72 7.24
C ILE A 18 17.19 7.62 7.40
N GLN A 19 16.76 8.31 6.34
CA GLN A 19 15.57 9.15 6.36
C GLN A 19 14.30 8.31 6.42
N LEU A 20 14.28 7.17 5.71
CA LEU A 20 13.18 6.19 5.80
C LEU A 20 13.05 5.61 7.21
N LEU A 21 14.18 5.19 7.80
CA LEU A 21 14.19 4.62 9.15
C LEU A 21 13.75 5.65 10.19
N ALA A 22 14.24 6.89 10.08
CA ALA A 22 13.82 7.98 10.94
C ALA A 22 12.32 8.27 10.80
N LEU A 23 11.79 8.37 9.58
CA LEU A 23 10.36 8.58 9.32
C LEU A 23 9.52 7.46 9.92
N THR A 24 9.92 6.20 9.70
CA THR A 24 9.21 5.02 10.25
C THR A 24 9.25 5.00 11.79
N ALA A 25 10.40 5.32 12.39
CA ALA A 25 10.55 5.39 13.84
C ALA A 25 9.71 6.52 14.45
N ILE A 26 9.71 7.71 13.85
CA ILE A 26 8.89 8.85 14.27
C ILE A 26 7.41 8.49 14.18
N TYR A 27 6.98 7.89 13.07
CA TYR A 27 5.60 7.43 12.88
C TYR A 27 5.19 6.42 13.97
N LEU A 28 6.00 5.39 14.22
CA LEU A 28 5.71 4.39 15.24
C LEU A 28 5.68 4.98 16.65
N TYR A 29 6.62 5.87 16.96
CA TYR A 29 6.67 6.59 18.23
C TYR A 29 5.43 7.47 18.43
N PHE A 30 5.02 8.20 17.39
CA PHE A 30 3.81 9.00 17.43
C PHE A 30 2.57 8.15 17.66
N VAL A 31 2.37 7.09 16.85
CA VAL A 31 1.15 6.28 16.91
C VAL A 31 1.06 5.49 18.22
N LYS A 32 2.16 4.93 18.72
CA LYS A 32 2.13 4.07 19.91
C LYS A 32 2.24 4.82 21.23
N LYS A 33 2.89 5.98 21.27
CA LYS A 33 3.24 6.65 22.53
C LYS A 33 2.84 8.12 22.57
N LEU A 34 3.47 8.97 21.75
CA LEU A 34 3.30 10.42 21.88
C LEU A 34 1.86 10.86 21.57
N GLY A 35 1.28 10.43 20.46
CA GLY A 35 -0.07 10.80 20.05
C GLY A 35 -1.14 10.38 21.09
N PRO A 36 -1.17 9.12 21.56
CA PRO A 36 -2.06 8.72 22.65
C PRO A 36 -1.89 9.53 23.93
N GLN A 37 -0.65 9.84 24.35
CA GLN A 37 -0.37 10.67 25.52
C GLN A 37 -0.89 12.11 25.35
N LEU A 38 -0.65 12.73 24.19
CA LEU A 38 -1.15 14.07 23.88
C LEU A 38 -2.69 14.13 23.86
N MET A 39 -3.32 13.04 23.44
CA MET A 39 -4.77 12.93 23.35
C MET A 39 -5.44 12.50 24.66
N GLU A 40 -4.72 11.96 25.64
CA GLU A 40 -5.29 11.41 26.89
C GLU A 40 -6.31 12.36 27.54
N LYS A 41 -5.88 13.61 27.79
CA LYS A 41 -6.70 14.66 28.41
C LYS A 41 -7.53 15.50 27.43
N ARG A 42 -7.51 15.19 26.13
CA ARG A 42 -8.24 15.93 25.09
C ARG A 42 -9.49 15.17 24.64
N LYS A 43 -10.51 15.89 24.18
CA LYS A 43 -11.65 15.27 23.46
C LYS A 43 -11.19 14.81 22.07
N PRO A 44 -11.81 13.79 21.46
CA PRO A 44 -11.56 13.42 20.07
C PRO A 44 -11.69 14.62 19.14
N LEU A 45 -10.75 14.82 18.22
CA LEU A 45 -10.81 15.95 17.30
C LEU A 45 -11.86 15.72 16.21
N GLU A 46 -12.64 16.76 15.90
CA GLU A 46 -13.66 16.75 14.83
C GLU A 46 -13.04 17.06 13.46
N ILE A 47 -12.18 16.16 12.98
CA ILE A 47 -11.43 16.32 11.72
C ILE A 47 -12.15 15.71 10.50
N LYS A 48 -13.48 15.57 10.54
CA LYS A 48 -14.27 14.89 9.49
C LYS A 48 -14.01 15.48 8.09
N LYS A 49 -14.06 16.82 7.95
CA LYS A 49 -13.85 17.49 6.65
C LYS A 49 -12.43 17.28 6.11
N ILE A 50 -11.43 17.28 7.00
CA ILE A 50 -10.03 17.03 6.64
C ILE A 50 -9.88 15.60 6.13
N MET A 51 -10.46 14.62 6.83
CA MET A 51 -10.44 13.22 6.39
C MET A 51 -11.12 13.03 5.04
N MET A 52 -12.29 13.65 4.82
CA MET A 52 -12.98 13.58 3.54
C MET A 52 -12.15 14.16 2.39
N ALA A 53 -11.49 15.31 2.61
CA ALA A 53 -10.61 15.90 1.61
C ALA A 53 -9.38 15.01 1.34
N TYR A 54 -8.81 14.42 2.39
CA TYR A 54 -7.72 13.46 2.29
C TYR A 54 -8.14 12.19 1.52
N ASP A 55 -9.32 11.63 1.80
CA ASP A 55 -9.84 10.43 1.13
C ASP A 55 -10.05 10.71 -0.37
N ILE A 56 -10.60 11.88 -0.74
CA ILE A 56 -10.72 12.30 -2.15
C ILE A 56 -9.34 12.43 -2.80
N LEU A 57 -8.38 13.08 -2.13
CA LEU A 57 -7.03 13.22 -2.64
C LEU A 57 -6.39 11.84 -2.89
N GLN A 58 -6.56 10.91 -1.95
CA GLN A 58 -6.09 9.54 -2.08
C GLN A 58 -6.77 8.80 -3.25
N VAL A 59 -8.08 8.98 -3.45
CA VAL A 59 -8.80 8.43 -4.61
C VAL A 59 -8.17 8.92 -5.91
N VAL A 60 -7.98 10.22 -6.06
CA VAL A 60 -7.44 10.83 -7.29
C VAL A 60 -6.01 10.36 -7.55
N LEU A 61 -5.14 10.41 -6.54
CA LEU A 61 -3.73 10.05 -6.69
C LEU A 61 -3.53 8.55 -6.96
N ASN A 62 -4.26 7.67 -6.26
CA ASN A 62 -4.18 6.23 -6.50
C ASN A 62 -4.76 5.85 -7.86
N ALA A 63 -5.86 6.48 -8.30
CA ALA A 63 -6.43 6.24 -9.62
C ALA A 63 -5.45 6.65 -10.73
N TYR A 64 -4.83 7.82 -10.58
CA TYR A 64 -3.84 8.33 -11.52
C TYR A 64 -2.61 7.41 -11.62
N VAL A 65 -2.01 7.02 -10.49
CA VAL A 65 -0.85 6.10 -10.48
C VAL A 65 -1.21 4.73 -11.04
N SER A 66 -2.40 4.21 -10.72
CA SER A 66 -2.90 2.95 -11.24
C SER A 66 -3.06 3.00 -12.77
N TRP A 67 -3.65 4.08 -13.28
CA TRP A 67 -3.83 4.30 -14.72
C TRP A 67 -2.49 4.40 -15.47
N GLU A 68 -1.54 5.17 -14.94
CA GLU A 68 -0.20 5.30 -15.51
C GLU A 68 0.57 3.97 -15.51
N ALA A 69 0.45 3.20 -14.44
CA ALA A 69 1.03 1.86 -14.34
C ALA A 69 0.38 0.91 -15.37
N LEU A 70 -0.94 0.95 -15.53
CA LEU A 70 -1.66 0.16 -16.53
C LEU A 70 -1.17 0.49 -17.94
N LEU A 71 -1.13 1.77 -18.32
CA LEU A 71 -0.65 2.19 -19.64
C LEU A 71 0.79 1.71 -19.92
N SER A 72 1.65 1.71 -18.90
CA SER A 72 3.01 1.21 -19.02
C SER A 72 3.07 -0.31 -19.17
N LEU A 73 2.23 -1.05 -18.44
CA LEU A 73 2.11 -2.50 -18.54
C LEU A 73 1.53 -2.95 -19.89
N LEU A 74 0.57 -2.21 -20.46
CA LEU A 74 -0.03 -2.48 -21.77
C LEU A 74 1.00 -2.40 -22.92
N LYS A 75 2.04 -1.58 -22.76
CA LYS A 75 3.14 -1.47 -23.73
C LYS A 75 4.22 -2.54 -23.56
N GLY A 76 4.26 -3.22 -22.42
CA GLY A 76 5.22 -4.28 -22.11
C GLY A 76 4.67 -5.68 -22.32
N ASN A 77 5.50 -6.69 -22.06
CA ASN A 77 5.07 -8.08 -22.06
C ASN A 77 4.46 -8.45 -20.70
N TRP A 78 3.22 -8.92 -20.70
CA TRP A 78 2.48 -9.22 -19.46
C TRP A 78 2.97 -10.49 -18.76
N ARG A 79 3.72 -11.36 -19.44
CA ARG A 79 4.28 -12.59 -18.86
C ARG A 79 5.55 -12.32 -18.07
N CYS A 80 6.49 -11.61 -18.68
CA CYS A 80 7.73 -11.16 -18.07
C CYS A 80 8.05 -9.78 -18.60
N ASN A 81 8.20 -8.82 -17.71
CA ASN A 81 8.67 -7.49 -18.06
C ASN A 81 9.92 -7.18 -17.26
N ALA A 82 11.05 -7.07 -17.94
CA ALA A 82 12.33 -6.78 -17.32
C ALA A 82 12.39 -5.33 -16.84
N ILE A 83 13.34 -5.05 -15.94
CA ILE A 83 13.58 -3.70 -15.45
C ILE A 83 14.55 -3.01 -16.40
N ASP A 84 14.22 -1.79 -16.81
CA ASP A 84 15.10 -0.94 -17.60
C ASP A 84 15.69 0.17 -16.72
N TYR A 85 17.02 0.14 -16.59
CA TYR A 85 17.81 1.10 -15.82
C TYR A 85 18.38 2.26 -16.66
N SER A 86 18.07 2.31 -17.96
CA SER A 86 18.50 3.39 -18.84
C SER A 86 17.76 4.70 -18.56
N ASP A 87 18.25 5.78 -19.16
CA ASP A 87 17.58 7.10 -19.18
C ASP A 87 16.55 7.22 -20.31
N ASP A 88 16.09 6.09 -20.87
CA ASP A 88 15.02 6.10 -21.86
C ASP A 88 13.73 6.72 -21.27
N PRO A 89 12.99 7.56 -22.03
CA PRO A 89 11.77 8.20 -21.53
C PRO A 89 10.71 7.23 -21.00
N PHE A 90 10.62 6.01 -21.55
CA PHE A 90 9.72 4.98 -21.06
C PHE A 90 10.21 4.43 -19.71
N ALA A 91 11.50 4.12 -19.59
CA ALA A 91 12.10 3.64 -18.33
C ALA A 91 11.97 4.68 -17.21
N LEU A 92 12.23 5.96 -17.51
CA LEU A 92 12.08 7.07 -16.57
C LEU A 92 10.62 7.27 -16.13
N ARG A 93 9.65 7.06 -17.02
CA ARG A 93 8.23 7.09 -16.66
C ARG A 93 7.87 5.98 -15.68
N GLN A 94 8.38 4.76 -15.87
CA GLN A 94 8.16 3.66 -14.93
C GLN A 94 8.76 3.96 -13.54
N LEU A 95 9.98 4.51 -13.51
CA LEU A 95 10.60 4.96 -12.28
C LEU A 95 9.77 6.05 -11.58
N TRP A 96 9.26 7.00 -12.35
CA TRP A 96 8.39 8.06 -11.84
C TRP A 96 7.11 7.52 -11.21
N ILE A 97 6.46 6.55 -11.85
CA ILE A 97 5.29 5.83 -11.29
C ILE A 97 5.66 5.18 -9.96
N GLY A 98 6.80 4.50 -9.87
CA GLY A 98 7.28 3.90 -8.63
C GLY A 98 7.52 4.92 -7.52
N LYS A 99 8.12 6.09 -7.85
CA LYS A 99 8.30 7.20 -6.91
C LYS A 99 6.96 7.73 -6.41
N CYS A 100 6.00 7.99 -7.30
CA CYS A 100 4.66 8.44 -6.93
C CYS A 100 3.95 7.42 -6.03
N TYR A 101 4.06 6.13 -6.34
CA TYR A 101 3.49 5.09 -5.51
C TYR A 101 4.16 4.98 -4.13
N PHE A 102 5.47 5.19 -4.03
CA PHE A 102 6.14 5.29 -2.73
C PHE A 102 5.63 6.47 -1.89
N TRP A 103 5.45 7.64 -2.51
CA TRP A 103 4.85 8.79 -1.84
C TRP A 103 3.42 8.52 -1.35
N LEU A 104 2.61 7.80 -2.13
CA LEU A 104 1.29 7.34 -1.69
C LEU A 104 1.38 6.47 -0.43
N LYS A 105 2.37 5.58 -0.32
CA LYS A 105 2.55 4.76 0.90
C LYS A 105 2.96 5.60 2.12
N ILE A 106 3.66 6.72 1.92
CA ILE A 106 3.90 7.70 3.01
C ILE A 106 2.60 8.39 3.41
N LEU A 107 1.78 8.80 2.44
CA LEU A 107 0.47 9.42 2.71
C LEU A 107 -0.47 8.46 3.45
N ASP A 108 -0.45 7.18 3.12
CA ASP A 108 -1.23 6.13 3.80
C ASP A 108 -0.95 6.07 5.32
N LEU A 109 0.21 6.54 5.81
CA LEU A 109 0.50 6.61 7.25
C LEU A 109 -0.44 7.58 8.00
N LEU A 110 -1.00 8.56 7.30
CA LEU A 110 -1.91 9.54 7.89
C LEU A 110 -3.22 8.90 8.38
N ASP A 111 -3.65 7.76 7.82
CA ASP A 111 -4.82 7.02 8.30
C ASP A 111 -4.71 6.73 9.80
N THR A 112 -3.55 6.23 10.21
CA THR A 112 -3.28 5.86 11.59
C THR A 112 -3.14 7.09 12.48
N VAL A 113 -2.60 8.19 11.95
CA VAL A 113 -2.57 9.49 12.63
C VAL A 113 -3.99 9.98 12.90
N PHE A 114 -4.89 9.90 11.92
CA PHE A 114 -6.30 10.26 12.10
C PHE A 114 -7.01 9.35 13.12
N PHE A 115 -6.69 8.05 13.17
CA PHE A 115 -7.23 7.16 14.20
C PHE A 115 -6.81 7.59 15.61
N VAL A 116 -5.55 7.99 15.81
CA VAL A 116 -5.05 8.51 17.09
C VAL A 116 -5.75 9.81 17.47
N LEU A 117 -5.81 10.78 16.55
CA LEU A 117 -6.43 12.09 16.78
C LEU A 117 -7.95 12.00 17.07
N ARG A 118 -8.62 10.96 16.57
CA ARG A 118 -10.03 10.67 16.84
C ARG A 118 -10.26 9.71 18.02
N LYS A 119 -9.21 9.29 18.73
CA LYS A 119 -9.26 8.27 19.78
C LYS A 119 -9.90 6.94 19.34
N SER A 120 -9.80 6.60 18.06
CA SER A 120 -10.34 5.36 17.49
C SER A 120 -9.33 4.22 17.55
N TYR A 121 -8.74 3.98 18.74
CA TYR A 121 -7.63 3.05 18.93
C TYR A 121 -7.95 1.60 18.54
N ARG A 122 -9.24 1.22 18.57
CA ARG A 122 -9.71 -0.09 18.07
C ARG A 122 -9.38 -0.33 16.59
N GLN A 123 -9.22 0.73 15.80
CA GLN A 123 -8.85 0.63 14.38
C GLN A 123 -7.35 0.39 14.18
N ILE A 124 -6.52 0.73 15.19
CA ILE A 124 -5.07 0.52 15.18
C ILE A 124 -4.77 -0.93 15.61
N SER A 125 -5.16 -1.87 14.75
CA SER A 125 -4.87 -3.29 14.95
C SER A 125 -3.40 -3.61 14.65
N PHE A 126 -2.93 -4.77 15.12
CA PHE A 126 -1.62 -5.30 14.72
C PHE A 126 -1.50 -5.38 13.19
N LEU A 127 -2.54 -5.90 12.51
CA LEU A 127 -2.60 -5.98 11.05
C LEU A 127 -2.37 -4.61 10.40
N HIS A 128 -3.11 -3.59 10.85
CA HIS A 128 -2.98 -2.23 10.31
C HIS A 128 -1.57 -1.68 10.51
N LEU A 129 -1.06 -1.71 11.74
CA LEU A 129 0.23 -1.09 12.05
C LEU A 129 1.40 -1.83 11.41
N TYR A 130 1.34 -3.17 11.37
CA TYR A 130 2.32 -4.01 10.68
C TYR A 130 2.33 -3.71 9.18
N HIS A 131 1.15 -3.70 8.55
CA HIS A 131 1.00 -3.40 7.12
C HIS A 131 1.61 -2.04 6.76
N HIS A 132 1.16 -0.95 7.40
CA HIS A 132 1.63 0.39 7.05
C HIS A 132 3.13 0.59 7.29
N SER A 133 3.70 -0.06 8.30
CA SER A 133 5.14 0.06 8.59
C SER A 133 5.99 -0.79 7.63
N VAL A 134 5.63 -2.06 7.45
CA VAL A 134 6.42 -2.99 6.64
C VAL A 134 6.23 -2.73 5.15
N MET A 135 5.05 -2.29 4.70
CA MET A 135 4.84 -1.89 3.31
C MET A 135 5.64 -0.65 2.94
N LEU A 136 5.82 0.31 3.86
CA LEU A 136 6.67 1.46 3.59
C LEU A 136 8.14 1.05 3.39
N LEU A 137 8.67 0.22 4.31
CA LEU A 137 10.05 -0.28 4.23
C LEU A 137 10.25 -1.17 2.98
N GLY A 138 9.31 -2.08 2.73
CA GLY A 138 9.32 -2.96 1.58
C GLY A 138 9.19 -2.20 0.26
N MET A 139 8.36 -1.17 0.21
CA MET A 139 8.22 -0.34 -0.99
C MET A 139 9.46 0.50 -1.24
N TRP A 140 10.09 1.07 -0.22
CA TRP A 140 11.38 1.73 -0.38
C TRP A 140 12.40 0.79 -1.01
N TYR A 141 12.52 -0.43 -0.47
CA TYR A 141 13.43 -1.43 -1.02
C TYR A 141 13.05 -1.82 -2.46
N GLY A 142 11.76 -2.01 -2.74
CA GLY A 142 11.26 -2.29 -4.08
C GLY A 142 11.57 -1.18 -5.10
N VAL A 143 11.36 0.09 -4.74
CA VAL A 143 11.66 1.22 -5.65
C VAL A 143 13.16 1.41 -5.81
N THR A 144 13.94 1.28 -4.75
CA THR A 144 15.38 1.53 -4.79
C THR A 144 16.14 0.50 -5.62
N TYR A 145 15.67 -0.75 -5.65
CA TYR A 145 16.41 -1.85 -6.30
C TYR A 145 15.69 -2.53 -7.45
N PHE A 146 14.35 -2.43 -7.52
CA PHE A 146 13.53 -3.24 -8.44
C PHE A 146 12.41 -2.43 -9.12
N CYS A 147 12.59 -1.11 -9.29
CA CYS A 147 11.55 -0.27 -9.87
C CYS A 147 11.45 -0.43 -11.39
N GLY A 148 10.32 -0.92 -11.86
CA GLY A 148 9.99 -1.06 -13.28
C GLY A 148 9.61 -2.49 -13.63
N GLY A 149 9.29 -2.71 -14.91
CA GLY A 149 8.89 -4.01 -15.41
C GLY A 149 7.71 -4.59 -14.64
N ASP A 150 7.84 -5.84 -14.16
CA ASP A 150 6.78 -6.54 -13.44
C ASP A 150 6.41 -5.91 -12.08
N SER A 151 7.28 -5.09 -11.49
CA SER A 151 6.97 -4.40 -10.22
C SER A 151 5.77 -3.43 -10.37
N LEU A 152 5.49 -2.95 -11.58
CA LEU A 152 4.39 -2.03 -11.86
C LEU A 152 3.01 -2.66 -11.66
N TRP A 153 2.91 -4.00 -11.71
CA TRP A 153 1.66 -4.69 -11.35
C TRP A 153 1.22 -4.36 -9.93
N VAL A 154 2.18 -4.15 -9.01
CA VAL A 154 1.88 -3.75 -7.63
C VAL A 154 1.22 -2.38 -7.61
N ALA A 155 1.82 -1.38 -8.27
CA ALA A 155 1.28 -0.02 -8.33
C ALA A 155 -0.09 0.02 -9.05
N CYS A 156 -0.24 -0.75 -10.13
CA CYS A 156 -1.48 -0.85 -10.90
C CYS A 156 -2.62 -1.42 -10.06
N VAL A 157 -2.48 -2.64 -9.55
CA VAL A 157 -3.59 -3.33 -8.88
C VAL A 157 -3.82 -2.78 -7.48
N ASN A 158 -2.75 -2.51 -6.70
CA ASN A 158 -2.93 -1.93 -5.37
C ASN A 158 -3.50 -0.51 -5.46
N GLY A 159 -3.01 0.32 -6.40
CA GLY A 159 -3.58 1.65 -6.65
C GLY A 159 -5.06 1.57 -6.99
N PHE A 160 -5.48 0.63 -7.83
CA PHE A 160 -6.90 0.43 -8.15
C PHE A 160 -7.72 0.06 -6.91
N VAL A 161 -7.27 -0.92 -6.12
CA VAL A 161 -7.97 -1.33 -4.90
C VAL A 161 -7.97 -0.22 -3.84
N HIS A 162 -6.89 0.53 -3.68
CA HIS A 162 -6.83 1.69 -2.80
C HIS A 162 -7.78 2.79 -3.26
N THR A 163 -7.95 3.01 -4.56
CA THR A 163 -8.96 3.94 -5.10
C THR A 163 -10.36 3.56 -4.61
N ILE A 164 -10.73 2.28 -4.71
CA ILE A 164 -12.03 1.79 -4.22
C ILE A 164 -12.14 1.90 -2.69
N MET A 165 -11.08 1.55 -1.97
CA MET A 165 -11.03 1.59 -0.50
C MET A 165 -11.20 3.01 0.04
N PHE A 166 -10.45 3.97 -0.48
CA PHE A 166 -10.56 5.38 -0.07
C PHE A 166 -11.87 6.01 -0.50
N LEU A 167 -12.42 5.63 -1.66
CA LEU A 167 -13.77 6.04 -2.05
C LEU A 167 -14.80 5.57 -1.02
N TYR A 168 -14.69 4.33 -0.53
CA TYR A 168 -15.54 3.84 0.54
C TYR A 168 -15.32 4.60 1.86
N TYR A 169 -14.08 4.95 2.23
CA TYR A 169 -13.81 5.75 3.43
C TYR A 169 -14.42 7.15 3.34
N PHE A 170 -14.31 7.79 2.18
CA PHE A 170 -14.99 9.06 1.90
C PHE A 170 -16.50 8.92 2.06
N LEU A 171 -17.12 7.92 1.42
CA LEU A 171 -18.57 7.70 1.49
C LEU A 171 -19.04 7.40 2.93
N ALA A 172 -18.30 6.58 3.67
CA ALA A 172 -18.58 6.26 5.06
C ALA A 172 -18.38 7.45 6.01
N ALA A 173 -17.53 8.41 5.65
CA ALA A 173 -17.38 9.68 6.35
C ALA A 173 -18.53 10.63 6.00
N TYR A 174 -18.90 10.74 4.71
CA TYR A 174 -19.97 11.60 4.21
C TYR A 174 -21.32 11.21 4.82
N ASP A 175 -21.71 9.95 4.67
CA ASP A 175 -22.98 9.39 5.13
C ASP A 175 -22.77 8.12 5.97
N ALA A 176 -23.36 8.13 7.17
CA ALA A 176 -23.27 7.02 8.13
C ALA A 176 -23.96 5.73 7.65
N SER A 177 -24.87 5.79 6.67
CA SER A 177 -25.53 4.62 6.08
C SER A 177 -24.51 3.64 5.50
N TRP A 178 -23.48 4.16 4.81
CA TRP A 178 -22.38 3.38 4.23
C TRP A 178 -21.54 2.68 5.29
N LYS A 179 -21.34 3.33 6.44
CA LYS A 179 -20.62 2.76 7.58
C LYS A 179 -21.34 1.53 8.15
N ASN A 180 -22.64 1.41 8.00
CA ASN A 180 -23.42 0.28 8.53
C ASN A 180 -23.66 -0.83 7.50
N ASN A 181 -23.32 -0.60 6.22
CA ASN A 181 -23.49 -1.59 5.17
C ASN A 181 -22.41 -2.69 5.26
N LEU A 182 -22.78 -3.83 5.87
CA LEU A 182 -21.88 -4.97 6.05
C LEU A 182 -21.47 -5.62 4.73
N THR A 183 -22.37 -5.64 3.74
CA THR A 183 -22.12 -6.23 2.42
C THR A 183 -20.98 -5.51 1.71
N VAL A 184 -21.01 -4.17 1.68
CA VAL A 184 -19.96 -3.36 1.06
C VAL A 184 -18.61 -3.62 1.75
N LYS A 185 -18.56 -3.61 3.09
CA LYS A 185 -17.33 -3.92 3.85
C LYS A 185 -16.77 -5.31 3.53
N LYS A 186 -17.65 -6.30 3.45
CA LYS A 186 -17.29 -7.68 3.10
C LYS A 186 -16.72 -7.75 1.68
N THR A 187 -17.38 -7.14 0.70
CA THR A 187 -16.92 -7.09 -0.69
C THR A 187 -15.57 -6.38 -0.83
N LEU A 188 -15.35 -5.27 -0.13
CA LEU A 188 -14.05 -4.59 -0.11
C LEU A 188 -12.93 -5.50 0.39
N THR A 189 -13.19 -6.24 1.47
CA THR A 189 -12.21 -7.18 2.03
C THR A 189 -11.94 -8.33 1.05
N GLN A 190 -12.97 -8.81 0.35
CA GLN A 190 -12.83 -9.85 -0.68
C GLN A 190 -11.98 -9.37 -1.88
N ILE A 191 -12.19 -8.13 -2.34
CA ILE A 191 -11.38 -7.53 -3.41
C ILE A 191 -9.89 -7.47 -2.99
N GLN A 192 -9.60 -7.09 -1.74
CA GLN A 192 -8.23 -7.09 -1.20
C GLN A 192 -7.62 -8.50 -1.17
N LEU A 193 -8.39 -9.52 -0.77
CA LEU A 193 -7.94 -10.92 -0.80
C LEU A 193 -7.64 -11.41 -2.23
N VAL A 194 -8.50 -11.06 -3.19
CA VAL A 194 -8.29 -11.38 -4.62
C VAL A 194 -7.03 -10.69 -5.15
N GLN A 195 -6.78 -9.44 -4.77
CA GLN A 195 -5.53 -8.75 -5.09
C GLN A 195 -4.31 -9.53 -4.59
N PHE A 196 -4.32 -9.99 -3.32
CA PHE A 196 -3.17 -10.73 -2.81
C PHE A 196 -2.99 -12.07 -3.52
N LEU A 197 -4.08 -12.77 -3.87
CA LEU A 197 -3.98 -13.98 -4.69
C LEU A 197 -3.35 -13.68 -6.06
N PHE A 198 -3.81 -12.62 -6.72
CA PHE A 198 -3.24 -12.16 -7.99
C PHE A 198 -1.73 -11.90 -7.87
N PHE A 199 -1.31 -11.16 -6.85
CA PHE A 199 0.12 -10.89 -6.59
C PHE A 199 0.92 -12.17 -6.35
N THR A 200 0.41 -13.09 -5.54
CA THR A 200 1.09 -14.38 -5.30
C THR A 200 1.30 -15.13 -6.62
N LEU A 201 0.25 -15.26 -7.44
CA LEU A 201 0.34 -15.97 -8.73
C LEU A 201 1.28 -15.25 -9.70
N LYS A 202 1.10 -13.94 -9.88
CA LYS A 202 1.87 -13.12 -10.82
C LYS A 202 3.36 -13.13 -10.51
N PHE A 203 3.78 -13.03 -9.25
CA PHE A 203 5.20 -13.05 -8.90
C PHE A 203 5.77 -14.47 -8.78
N SER A 204 4.94 -15.48 -8.48
CA SER A 204 5.37 -16.88 -8.50
C SER A 204 5.63 -17.40 -9.91
N GLN A 205 4.91 -16.90 -10.92
CA GLN A 205 5.15 -17.30 -12.32
C GLN A 205 6.57 -16.99 -12.80
N LEU A 206 7.23 -15.98 -12.19
CA LEU A 206 8.60 -15.57 -12.52
C LEU A 206 9.63 -16.63 -12.11
N PHE A 207 9.30 -17.55 -11.20
CA PHE A 207 10.14 -18.69 -10.89
C PHE A 207 10.10 -19.77 -11.98
N ILE A 208 8.97 -19.88 -12.67
CA ILE A 208 8.75 -20.88 -13.73
C ILE A 208 9.37 -20.41 -15.04
N GLN A 209 9.31 -19.10 -15.33
CA GLN A 209 9.89 -18.52 -16.53
C GLN A 209 11.41 -18.37 -16.41
N LYS A 210 12.14 -19.34 -16.98
CA LYS A 210 13.61 -19.38 -16.92
C LYS A 210 14.26 -18.22 -17.67
N ASP A 211 13.68 -17.82 -18.80
CA ASP A 211 14.21 -16.77 -19.68
C ASP A 211 13.81 -15.35 -19.25
N CYS A 212 13.11 -15.21 -18.12
CA CYS A 212 12.72 -13.91 -17.62
C CYS A 212 13.89 -13.20 -16.93
N MET A 213 14.26 -12.03 -17.47
CA MET A 213 15.35 -11.19 -16.96
C MET A 213 14.94 -10.35 -15.73
N TYR A 214 13.69 -10.44 -15.27
CA TYR A 214 13.27 -9.78 -14.04
C TYR A 214 13.94 -10.42 -12.81
N PRO A 215 14.49 -9.64 -11.86
CA PRO A 215 15.22 -10.18 -10.72
C PRO A 215 14.38 -11.10 -9.82
N LYS A 216 14.68 -12.41 -9.84
CA LYS A 216 13.97 -13.42 -9.03
C LYS A 216 14.04 -13.17 -7.53
N ILE A 217 15.09 -12.49 -7.05
CA ILE A 217 15.21 -12.11 -5.64
C ILE A 217 14.03 -11.23 -5.17
N ALA A 218 13.48 -10.40 -6.07
CA ALA A 218 12.35 -9.55 -5.74
C ALA A 218 11.13 -10.42 -5.44
N SER A 219 10.89 -11.48 -6.23
CA SER A 219 9.85 -12.46 -5.95
C SER A 219 10.10 -13.27 -4.68
N ILE A 220 11.36 -13.63 -4.38
CA ILE A 220 11.72 -14.38 -3.16
C ILE A 220 11.35 -13.58 -1.90
N LEU A 221 11.47 -12.25 -1.93
CA LEU A 221 11.11 -11.40 -0.81
C LEU A 221 9.61 -11.04 -0.81
N PHE A 222 9.04 -10.75 -1.98
CA PHE A 222 7.68 -10.27 -2.12
C PHE A 222 6.63 -11.37 -1.90
N VAL A 223 6.84 -12.59 -2.41
CA VAL A 223 5.83 -13.67 -2.32
C VAL A 223 5.59 -14.10 -0.86
N PRO A 224 6.61 -14.39 -0.02
CA PRO A 224 6.38 -14.73 1.38
C PRO A 224 5.69 -13.60 2.16
N GLN A 225 6.10 -12.36 1.93
CA GLN A 225 5.46 -11.19 2.55
C GLN A 225 3.98 -11.09 2.16
N ASN A 226 3.65 -11.31 0.89
CA ASN A 226 2.29 -11.25 0.37
C ASN A 226 1.42 -12.42 0.89
N LEU A 227 1.99 -13.61 1.06
CA LEU A 227 1.33 -14.75 1.71
C LEU A 227 1.04 -14.46 3.19
N PHE A 228 1.99 -13.87 3.91
CA PHE A 228 1.77 -13.44 5.30
C PHE A 228 0.64 -12.41 5.40
N MET A 229 0.62 -11.42 4.52
CA MET A 229 -0.48 -10.45 4.44
C MET A 229 -1.82 -11.11 4.11
N SER A 230 -1.82 -12.06 3.18
CA SER A 230 -3.02 -12.85 2.84
C SER A 230 -3.57 -13.58 4.06
N ALA A 231 -2.70 -14.20 4.87
CA ALA A 231 -3.11 -14.91 6.09
C ALA A 231 -3.74 -13.97 7.12
N LEU A 232 -3.15 -12.79 7.34
CA LEU A 232 -3.71 -11.81 8.28
C LEU A 232 -5.06 -11.25 7.82
N PHE A 233 -5.21 -10.97 6.52
CA PHE A 233 -6.49 -10.51 5.97
C PHE A 233 -7.55 -11.61 5.99
N MET A 234 -7.15 -12.87 5.77
CA MET A 234 -8.05 -14.01 5.90
C MET A 234 -8.53 -14.19 7.34
N ASP A 235 -7.61 -14.11 8.32
CA ASP A 235 -7.96 -14.15 9.74
C ASP A 235 -8.94 -13.02 10.12
N PHE A 236 -8.66 -11.79 9.66
CA PHE A 236 -9.57 -10.66 9.84
C PHE A 236 -10.95 -10.92 9.22
N TYR A 237 -10.99 -11.46 8.00
CA TYR A 237 -12.23 -11.75 7.28
C TYR A 237 -13.07 -12.81 8.01
N LEU A 238 -12.44 -13.92 8.43
CA LEU A 238 -13.11 -15.00 9.15
C LEU A 238 -13.69 -14.50 10.48
N LYS A 239 -12.89 -13.77 11.27
CA LYS A 239 -13.32 -13.21 12.56
C LYS A 239 -14.43 -12.17 12.41
N SER A 240 -14.35 -11.31 11.40
CA SER A 240 -15.27 -10.18 11.25
C SER A 240 -16.60 -10.54 10.59
N TYR A 241 -16.60 -11.48 9.64
CA TYR A 241 -17.75 -11.73 8.76
C TYR A 241 -18.28 -13.16 8.78
N VAL A 242 -17.51 -14.14 9.26
CA VAL A 242 -17.95 -15.55 9.29
C VAL A 242 -18.29 -15.98 10.71
N TYR A 243 -17.34 -15.88 11.64
CA TYR A 243 -17.53 -16.31 13.02
C TYR A 243 -18.46 -15.39 13.81
N LYS A 244 -18.45 -14.08 13.51
CA LYS A 244 -19.34 -13.12 14.16
C LYS A 244 -20.80 -13.28 13.73
N VAL A 245 -21.04 -13.69 12.48
CA VAL A 245 -22.39 -13.97 11.96
C VAL A 245 -22.95 -15.27 12.54
N LYS A 246 -22.11 -16.28 12.79
CA LYS A 246 -22.54 -17.52 13.46
C LYS A 246 -22.93 -17.35 14.95
N LYS A 247 -22.62 -16.22 15.57
CA LYS A 247 -22.94 -15.92 16.98
C LYS A 247 -24.10 -14.94 17.17
N SER A 248 -24.70 -14.45 16.07
CA SER A 248 -25.87 -13.57 16.07
C SER A 248 -27.08 -14.33 15.55
#